data_AF-A0A3C0R5R5-F1
#
_entry.id   AF-A0A3C0R5R5-F1
#
_cell.length_a   1.000
_cell.length_b   1.000
_cell.length_c   1.000
_cell.angle_alpha   90.00
_cell.angle_beta   90.00
_cell.angle_gamma   90.00
#
_symmetry.space_group_name_H-M   'P 1'
#
loop_
_entity.id
_entity.type
_entity.pdbx_description
1 polymer ?
#
loop_
_entity_poly.entity_id
_entity_poly.type
_entity_poly.pdbx_seq_one_letter_code
_entity_poly.pdbx_strand_id
1 'polypeptide(L)'
;MSRTKPFCRIKIGYRTVQPREIASKPIFVDRWMPRANFDHAKHQTDPNTQKPLDCNICHHATQSRETSDVLMPAKANCITCHSPQGKVVAKCITCHKYHAPPEAQVIADAHSASSVSVKQMLLGAK
;
A
#
# COMPACT_ATOMS: atom_id res chain seq x y z
N MET A 1 -24.42 49.73 -40.27
CA MET A 1 -23.58 49.53 -39.08
C MET A 1 -22.57 48.41 -39.34
N SER A 2 -21.32 48.77 -39.65
CA SER A 2 -20.24 47.80 -39.92
C SER A 2 -19.43 47.58 -38.65
N ARG A 3 -19.47 46.37 -38.06
CA ARG A 3 -18.64 46.02 -36.89
C ARG A 3 -17.32 45.45 -37.39
N THR A 4 -16.26 46.26 -37.39
CA THR A 4 -14.88 45.79 -37.53
C THR A 4 -14.45 45.11 -36.23
N LYS A 5 -14.12 43.81 -36.29
CA LYS A 5 -13.50 43.09 -35.18
C LYS A 5 -12.03 43.53 -35.07
N PRO A 6 -11.50 43.87 -33.89
CA PRO A 6 -10.08 44.16 -33.75
C PRO A 6 -9.28 42.87 -33.84
N PHE A 7 -8.29 42.84 -34.74
CA PHE A 7 -7.29 41.78 -34.80
C PHE A 7 -6.45 41.82 -33.52
N CYS A 8 -6.59 40.79 -32.67
CA CYS A 8 -5.70 40.57 -31.55
C CYS A 8 -4.34 40.11 -32.09
N ARG A 9 -3.40 41.04 -32.20
CA ARG A 9 -2.03 40.77 -32.64
C ARG A 9 -1.27 40.15 -31.47
N ILE A 10 -1.10 38.83 -31.47
CA ILE A 10 -0.25 38.11 -30.52
C ILE A 10 1.18 38.62 -30.71
N LYS A 11 1.67 39.44 -29.77
CA LYS A 11 3.11 39.75 -29.68
C LYS A 11 3.81 38.49 -29.20
N ILE A 12 4.49 37.78 -30.09
CA ILE A 12 5.44 36.74 -29.72
C ILE A 12 6.65 37.45 -29.09
N GLY A 13 6.58 37.65 -27.78
CA GLY A 13 7.72 38.11 -26.98
C GLY A 13 8.69 36.95 -26.81
N TYR A 14 9.97 37.18 -27.11
CA TYR A 14 11.03 36.23 -26.83
C TYR A 14 11.14 36.05 -25.31
N ARG A 15 10.66 34.90 -24.82
CA ARG A 15 10.77 34.51 -23.42
C ARG A 15 12.23 34.13 -23.18
N THR A 16 12.90 34.83 -22.27
CA THR A 16 14.23 34.45 -21.78
C THR A 16 14.15 33.05 -21.18
N VAL A 17 14.98 32.14 -21.69
CA VAL A 17 15.10 30.78 -21.14
C VAL A 17 15.89 30.91 -19.84
N GLN A 18 15.21 30.70 -18.71
CA GLN A 18 15.86 30.61 -17.39
C GLN A 18 16.89 29.46 -17.41
N PRO A 19 18.07 29.62 -16.77
CA PRO A 19 19.03 28.52 -16.63
C PRO A 19 18.33 27.28 -16.04
N ARG A 20 18.62 26.12 -16.61
CA ARG A 20 18.08 24.85 -16.11
C ARG A 20 18.73 24.57 -14.76
N GLU A 21 18.02 24.88 -13.68
CA GLU A 21 18.32 24.40 -12.33
C GLU A 21 18.69 22.91 -12.41
N ILE A 22 19.94 22.58 -12.05
CA ILE A 22 20.40 21.19 -12.04
C ILE A 22 19.78 20.55 -10.81
N ALA A 23 18.58 19.99 -10.98
CA ALA A 23 17.93 19.21 -9.94
C ALA A 23 18.83 18.01 -9.59
N SER A 24 19.31 17.96 -8.34
CA SER A 24 20.05 16.81 -7.82
C SER A 24 19.22 15.54 -7.96
N LYS A 25 19.87 14.40 -8.26
CA LYS A 25 19.17 13.12 -8.31
C LYS A 25 18.49 12.85 -6.97
N PRO A 26 17.15 12.66 -6.94
CA PRO A 26 16.46 12.30 -5.71
C PRO A 26 16.97 10.94 -5.22
N ILE A 27 17.28 10.86 -3.94
CA ILE A 27 17.59 9.59 -3.27
C ILE A 27 16.25 8.91 -3.00
N PHE A 28 15.90 7.93 -3.82
CA PHE A 28 14.76 7.06 -3.55
C PHE A 28 15.24 5.84 -2.77
N VAL A 29 14.54 5.51 -1.68
CA VAL A 29 14.71 4.18 -1.08
C VAL A 29 14.05 3.16 -2.00
N ASP A 30 14.81 2.13 -2.40
CA ASP A 30 14.36 1.15 -3.40
C ASP A 30 13.11 0.36 -2.95
N ARG A 31 12.91 0.21 -1.63
CA ARG A 31 11.75 -0.49 -1.09
C ARG A 31 11.41 -0.04 0.31
N TRP A 32 10.20 0.51 0.45
CA TRP A 32 9.60 0.74 1.75
C TRP A 32 8.92 -0.54 2.27
N MET A 33 9.03 -0.77 3.57
CA MET A 33 8.43 -1.92 4.26
C MET A 33 8.72 -3.28 3.57
N PRO A 34 9.98 -3.68 3.42
CA PRO A 34 10.36 -4.81 2.55
C PRO A 34 9.79 -6.18 2.95
N ARG A 35 9.29 -6.30 4.17
CA ARG A 35 8.67 -7.53 4.69
C ARG A 35 7.18 -7.36 4.99
N ALA A 36 6.61 -6.19 4.72
CA ALA A 36 5.20 -5.97 4.90
C ALA A 36 4.39 -6.67 3.80
N ASN A 37 3.29 -7.30 4.19
CA ASN A 37 2.31 -7.86 3.28
C ASN A 37 1.07 -6.96 3.29
N PHE A 38 0.94 -6.09 2.29
CA PHE A 38 -0.18 -5.17 2.15
C PHE A 38 -0.85 -5.36 0.78
N ASP A 39 -2.18 -5.42 0.79
CA ASP A 39 -3.03 -5.57 -0.38
C ASP A 39 -4.03 -4.40 -0.41
N HIS A 40 -3.81 -3.43 -1.30
CA HIS A 40 -4.60 -2.20 -1.35
C HIS A 40 -6.07 -2.46 -1.71
N ALA A 41 -6.37 -3.48 -2.53
CA ALA A 41 -7.74 -3.77 -2.96
C ALA A 41 -8.62 -4.20 -1.77
N LYS A 42 -8.05 -4.97 -0.84
CA LYS A 42 -8.75 -5.40 0.39
C LYS A 42 -9.03 -4.27 1.37
N HIS A 43 -8.41 -3.10 1.19
CA HIS A 43 -8.58 -1.93 2.05
C HIS A 43 -9.46 -0.85 1.42
N GLN A 44 -10.12 -1.15 0.30
CA GLN A 44 -11.05 -0.20 -0.33
C GLN A 44 -12.41 -0.14 0.37
N THR A 45 -12.76 -1.19 1.13
CA THR A 45 -14.05 -1.31 1.82
C THR A 45 -13.82 -1.72 3.27
N ASP A 46 -14.45 -1.03 4.21
CA ASP A 46 -14.40 -1.37 5.62
C ASP A 46 -15.13 -2.70 5.86
N PRO A 47 -14.44 -3.74 6.38
CA PRO A 47 -15.06 -5.04 6.61
C PRO A 47 -16.20 -5.00 7.65
N ASN A 48 -16.18 -4.04 8.57
CA ASN A 48 -17.19 -3.93 9.63
C ASN A 48 -18.46 -3.21 9.14
N THR A 49 -18.33 -2.23 8.27
CA THR A 49 -19.45 -1.38 7.82
C THR A 49 -19.87 -1.61 6.37
N GLN A 50 -19.07 -2.34 5.60
CA GLN A 50 -19.25 -2.60 4.16
C GLN A 50 -19.32 -1.32 3.31
N LYS A 51 -18.72 -0.23 3.80
CA LYS A 51 -18.65 1.06 3.11
C LYS A 51 -17.26 1.30 2.54
N PRO A 52 -17.13 2.08 1.44
CA PRO A 52 -15.83 2.50 0.95
C PRO A 52 -15.04 3.25 2.03
N LEU A 53 -13.75 2.91 2.17
CA LEU A 53 -12.82 3.65 3.01
C LEU A 53 -12.34 4.91 2.28
N ASP A 54 -12.32 6.05 2.97
CA ASP A 54 -11.73 7.28 2.46
C ASP A 54 -10.20 7.15 2.40
N CYS A 55 -9.60 7.55 1.29
CA CYS A 55 -8.14 7.49 1.08
C CYS A 55 -7.35 8.23 2.19
N ASN A 56 -7.93 9.30 2.76
CA ASN A 56 -7.30 10.11 3.79
C ASN A 56 -7.17 9.41 5.15
N ILE A 57 -7.88 8.29 5.35
CA ILE A 57 -7.74 7.47 6.56
C ILE A 57 -6.32 6.87 6.63
N CYS A 58 -5.71 6.60 5.48
CA CYS A 58 -4.35 6.07 5.38
C CYS A 58 -3.34 7.12 4.89
N HIS A 59 -3.73 7.95 3.92
CA HIS A 59 -2.83 8.86 3.23
C HIS A 59 -3.16 10.32 3.53
N HIS A 60 -2.27 11.06 4.19
CA HIS A 60 -2.46 12.48 4.48
C HIS A 60 -2.18 13.38 3.25
N ALA A 61 -2.62 12.94 2.07
CA ALA A 61 -2.28 13.56 0.79
C ALA A 61 -2.80 15.00 0.67
N THR A 62 -3.97 15.28 1.23
CA THR A 62 -4.58 16.63 1.23
C THR A 62 -3.77 17.66 2.03
N GLN A 63 -2.91 17.20 2.94
CA GLN A 63 -2.04 18.03 3.78
C GLN A 63 -0.62 18.17 3.22
N SER A 64 -0.26 17.36 2.23
CA SER A 64 1.05 17.42 1.58
C SER A 64 1.28 18.76 0.89
N ARG A 65 2.46 19.35 1.09
CA ARG A 65 2.89 20.59 0.45
C ARG A 65 4.24 20.45 -0.22
N GLU A 66 5.07 19.53 0.26
CA GLU A 66 6.44 19.35 -0.21
C GLU A 66 6.62 17.98 -0.86
N THR A 67 7.53 17.90 -1.84
CA THR A 67 7.89 16.62 -2.47
C THR A 67 8.60 15.65 -1.51
N SER A 68 9.09 16.15 -0.38
CA SER A 68 9.66 15.36 0.71
C SER A 68 8.60 14.72 1.61
N ASP A 69 7.33 15.10 1.50
CA ASP A 69 6.26 14.52 2.31
C ASP A 69 5.99 13.09 1.86
N VAL A 70 6.51 12.12 2.60
CA VAL A 70 6.28 10.70 2.31
C VAL A 70 4.86 10.34 2.74
N LEU A 71 3.94 10.25 1.79
CA LEU A 71 2.52 9.92 2.02
C LEU A 71 2.26 8.47 2.40
N MET A 72 3.29 7.74 2.82
CA MET A 72 3.16 6.37 3.23
C MET A 72 2.56 6.28 4.63
N PRO A 73 1.49 5.49 4.85
CA PRO A 73 0.91 5.35 6.18
C PRO A 73 1.94 4.80 7.17
N ALA A 74 1.95 5.38 8.37
CA ALA A 74 2.73 4.85 9.48
C ALA A 74 2.07 3.56 10.02
N LYS A 75 2.85 2.75 10.75
CA LYS A 75 2.32 1.58 11.47
C LYS A 75 1.12 1.92 12.37
N ALA A 76 1.12 3.12 12.96
CA ALA A 76 0.04 3.61 13.80
C ALA A 76 -1.32 3.60 13.08
N ASN A 77 -1.38 3.98 11.80
CA ASN A 77 -2.60 3.95 11.01
C ASN A 77 -3.13 2.51 10.84
N CYS A 78 -2.23 1.54 10.63
CA CYS A 78 -2.61 0.15 10.46
C CYS A 78 -3.32 -0.40 11.71
N ILE A 79 -2.74 -0.14 12.89
CA ILE A 79 -3.25 -0.69 14.16
C ILE A 79 -4.51 0.01 14.69
N THR A 80 -4.93 1.12 14.07
CA THR A 80 -6.25 1.72 14.36
C THR A 80 -7.37 0.72 14.08
N CYS A 81 -7.33 0.06 12.91
CA CYS A 81 -8.29 -0.98 12.55
C CYS A 81 -7.82 -2.38 12.98
N HIS A 82 -6.53 -2.68 12.78
CA HIS A 82 -5.92 -3.97 13.14
C HIS A 82 -5.58 -4.06 14.63
N SER A 83 -6.61 -3.94 15.47
CA SER A 83 -6.54 -4.01 16.92
C SER A 83 -7.84 -4.59 17.48
N PRO A 84 -7.86 -4.98 18.77
CA PRO A 84 -9.10 -5.37 19.44
C PRO A 84 -10.19 -4.31 19.32
N GLN A 85 -9.83 -3.02 19.40
CA GLN A 85 -10.76 -1.90 19.30
C GLN A 85 -11.27 -1.69 17.87
N GLY A 86 -10.40 -1.82 16.87
CA GLY A 86 -10.74 -1.71 15.46
C GLY A 86 -11.46 -2.94 14.88
N LYS A 87 -11.60 -4.01 15.68
CA LYS A 87 -12.30 -5.25 15.36
C LYS A 87 -11.77 -6.00 14.14
N VAL A 88 -10.58 -5.66 13.65
CA VAL A 88 -9.86 -6.43 12.64
C VAL A 88 -8.74 -7.18 13.33
N VAL A 89 -8.82 -8.51 13.30
CA VAL A 89 -7.82 -9.37 13.95
C VAL A 89 -6.45 -9.15 13.29
N ALA A 90 -5.41 -9.01 14.11
CA ALA A 90 -4.04 -8.95 13.65
C ALA A 90 -3.10 -9.73 14.56
N LYS A 91 -2.16 -10.42 13.92
CA LYS A 91 -0.99 -11.06 14.54
C LYS A 91 0.28 -10.45 13.92
N CYS A 92 1.45 -10.71 14.50
CA CYS A 92 2.72 -10.25 13.95
C CYS A 92 2.88 -10.61 12.46
N ILE A 93 2.42 -11.82 12.09
CA ILE A 93 2.48 -12.36 10.72
C ILE A 93 1.48 -11.73 9.75
N THR A 94 0.46 -11.02 10.26
CA THR A 94 -0.52 -10.32 9.42
C THR A 94 0.15 -9.20 8.64
N CYS A 95 1.04 -8.46 9.31
CA CYS A 95 1.83 -7.40 8.68
C CYS A 95 3.16 -7.96 8.15
N HIS A 96 3.88 -8.78 8.91
CA HIS A 96 5.21 -9.24 8.55
C HIS A 96 5.18 -10.64 7.92
N LYS A 97 5.46 -10.74 6.62
CA LYS A 97 5.60 -12.04 5.98
C LYS A 97 6.99 -12.62 6.29
N TYR A 98 7.00 -13.83 6.81
CA TYR A 98 8.21 -14.63 7.01
C TYR A 98 8.17 -15.83 6.06
N HIS A 99 9.31 -16.17 5.48
CA HIS A 99 9.48 -17.50 4.89
C HIS A 99 10.09 -18.38 5.98
N ALA A 100 9.76 -19.67 6.00
CA ALA A 100 10.55 -20.58 6.80
C ALA A 100 11.94 -20.66 6.12
N PRO A 101 13.03 -20.86 6.87
CA PRO A 101 14.28 -21.27 6.25
C PRO A 101 14.03 -22.55 5.43
N PRO A 102 14.76 -22.80 4.33
CA PRO A 102 14.53 -23.96 3.46
C PRO A 102 14.42 -25.27 4.22
N GLU A 103 15.20 -25.43 5.28
CA GLU A 103 15.20 -26.60 6.17
C GLU A 103 13.90 -26.72 6.96
N ALA A 104 13.25 -25.63 7.35
CA ALA A 104 11.95 -25.67 8.01
C ALA A 104 10.78 -25.88 7.03
N GLN A 105 10.97 -25.49 5.76
CA GLN A 105 9.98 -25.70 4.69
C GLN A 105 9.80 -27.20 4.40
N VAL A 106 10.89 -27.96 4.31
CA VAL A 106 10.83 -29.43 4.09
C VAL A 106 10.16 -30.17 5.25
N ILE A 107 10.31 -29.70 6.50
CA ILE A 107 9.65 -30.31 7.66
C ILE A 107 8.16 -29.98 7.66
N ALA A 108 7.78 -28.74 7.31
CA ALA A 108 6.39 -28.33 7.19
C ALA A 108 5.65 -29.06 6.06
N ASP A 109 6.31 -29.31 4.93
CA ASP A 109 5.74 -30.06 3.81
C ASP A 109 5.61 -31.56 4.15
N ALA A 110 6.58 -32.13 4.87
CA ALA A 110 6.51 -33.51 5.37
C ALA A 110 5.37 -33.73 6.39
N HIS A 111 5.12 -32.73 7.26
CA HIS A 111 3.99 -32.76 8.20
C HIS A 111 2.65 -32.60 7.47
N SER A 112 2.60 -31.78 6.42
CA SER A 112 1.39 -31.58 5.60
C SER A 112 1.07 -32.80 4.74
N ALA A 113 2.08 -33.56 4.32
CA ALA A 113 1.92 -34.85 3.63
C ALA A 113 1.45 -35.98 4.56
N SER A 114 1.62 -35.82 5.88
CA SER A 114 1.26 -36.84 6.89
C SER A 114 -0.06 -36.58 7.60
N SER A 115 -0.94 -35.73 7.05
CA SER A 115 -2.27 -35.49 7.64
C SER A 115 -3.15 -36.73 7.49
N VAL A 116 -2.98 -37.70 8.40
CA VAL A 116 -3.90 -38.82 8.53
C VAL A 116 -5.25 -38.24 8.93
N SER A 117 -6.26 -38.48 8.08
CA SER A 117 -7.62 -38.02 8.30
C SER A 117 -8.12 -38.48 9.67
N VAL A 118 -8.70 -37.56 10.46
CA VAL A 118 -9.25 -37.87 11.80
C VAL A 118 -10.26 -39.02 11.74
N LYS A 119 -10.99 -39.18 10.63
CA LYS A 119 -11.86 -40.35 10.39
C LYS A 119 -11.10 -41.68 10.30
N GLN A 120 -9.90 -41.66 9.72
CA GLN A 120 -9.03 -42.83 9.60
C GLN A 120 -8.45 -43.26 10.96
N MET A 121 -8.17 -42.31 11.86
CA MET A 121 -7.72 -42.59 13.22
C MET A 121 -8.83 -43.17 14.11
N LEU A 122 -10.07 -42.73 13.91
CA LEU A 122 -11.21 -43.14 14.75
C LEU A 122 -11.81 -44.50 14.36
N LEU A 123 -11.64 -44.93 13.10
CA LEU A 123 -12.29 -46.14 12.61
C LEU A 123 -11.42 -47.40 12.67
N GLY A 124 -10.14 -47.27 13.04
CA GLY A 124 -9.18 -48.37 13.05
C GLY A 124 -8.91 -48.88 11.64
N ALA A 125 -7.66 -48.81 11.18
CA ALA A 125 -7.29 -49.44 9.92
C ALA A 125 -7.63 -50.94 10.01
N LYS A 126 -8.51 -51.38 9.13
CA LYS A 126 -8.85 -52.79 8.96
C LYS A 126 -7.89 -53.42 7.97
#